data_AF-A0A497LQ28-F1
#
_entry.id   AF-A0A497LQ28-F1
#
_cell.length_a   1.000
_cell.length_b   1.000
_cell.length_c   1.000
_cell.angle_alpha   90.00
_cell.angle_beta   90.00
_cell.angle_gamma   90.00
#
_symmetry.space_group_name_H-M   'P 1'
#
loop_
_entity.id
_entity.type
_entity.pdbx_description
1 polymer ?
#
loop_
_entity_poly.entity_id
_entity_poly.type
_entity_poly.pdbx_seq_one_letter_code
_entity_poly.pdbx_strand_id
1 'polypeptide(L)' 'MDDPRYVDINIFVYWLGKHPTLGEVALEWIRRIERSPRGSYVTSSLTLYEAL' A
#
# COMPACT_ATOMS: atom_id res chain seq x y z
N MET A 1 1.20 -20.81 8.30
CA MET A 1 1.67 -19.46 7.98
C MET A 1 0.59 -18.86 7.11
N ASP A 2 -0.03 -17.77 7.53
CA ASP A 2 -0.96 -17.06 6.65
C ASP A 2 -0.18 -16.50 5.45
N ASP A 3 -0.74 -16.66 4.25
CA ASP A 3 -0.15 -16.09 3.05
C ASP A 3 -0.13 -14.55 3.15
N PRO A 4 0.95 -13.90 2.68
CA PRO A 4 1.05 -12.46 2.71
C PRO A 4 -0.08 -11.81 1.90
N ARG A 5 -0.69 -10.77 2.47
CA ARG A 5 -1.78 -10.06 1.78
C ARG A 5 -1.20 -9.13 0.71
N TYR A 6 -1.74 -9.21 -0.50
CA TYR A 6 -1.37 -8.29 -1.56
C TYR A 6 -1.89 -6.87 -1.28
N VAL A 7 -1.02 -5.88 -1.48
CA VAL A 7 -1.32 -4.44 -1.42
C VAL A 7 -0.98 -3.84 -2.77
N ASP A 8 -1.98 -3.21 -3.38
CA ASP A 8 -1.83 -2.52 -4.65
C ASP A 8 -1.01 -1.23 -4.50
N ILE A 9 -0.18 -0.90 -5.50
CA ILE A 9 0.66 0.30 -5.48
C ILE A 9 -0.17 1.58 -5.35
N ASN A 10 -1.42 1.57 -5.82
CA ASN A 10 -2.33 2.70 -5.78
C ASN A 10 -2.52 3.25 -4.37
N ILE A 11 -2.46 2.42 -3.33
CA ILE A 11 -2.50 2.90 -1.93
C ILE A 11 -1.33 3.85 -1.66
N PHE A 12 -0.13 3.54 -2.13
CA PHE A 12 1.03 4.42 -1.99
C PHE A 12 0.89 5.67 -2.84
N VAL A 13 0.38 5.54 -4.08
CA VAL A 13 0.14 6.69 -4.98
C VAL A 13 -0.88 7.65 -4.39
N TYR A 14 -2.00 7.16 -3.86
CA TYR A 14 -3.04 8.00 -3.26
C TYR A 14 -2.58 8.67 -1.97
N TRP A 15 -1.75 7.99 -1.19
CA TRP A 15 -1.16 8.55 0.01
C TRP A 15 -0.13 9.64 -0.32
N LEU A 16 0.88 9.32 -1.16
CA LEU A 16 1.95 10.26 -1.55
C LEU A 16 1.42 11.44 -2.36
N GLY A 17 0.47 11.19 -3.26
CA GLY A 17 -0.17 12.21 -4.10
C GLY A 17 -1.29 12.98 -3.41
N LYS A 18 -1.60 12.70 -2.13
CA LYS A 18 -2.70 13.32 -1.37
C LYS A 18 -4.01 13.35 -2.17
N HIS A 19 -4.43 12.18 -2.67
CA HIS A 19 -5.61 12.05 -3.52
C HIS A 19 -6.85 12.65 -2.82
N PRO A 20 -7.64 13.51 -3.49
CA PRO A 20 -8.68 14.32 -2.84
C PRO A 20 -9.76 13.52 -2.11
N THR A 21 -10.03 12.29 -2.56
CA THR A 21 -11.06 11.41 -1.97
C THR A 21 -10.48 10.18 -1.28
N LEU A 22 -9.28 9.75 -1.66
CA LEU A 22 -8.72 8.45 -1.23
C LEU A 22 -7.46 8.62 -0.36
N GLY A 23 -6.93 9.83 -0.22
CA GLY A 23 -5.70 10.08 0.54
C GLY A 23 -5.82 9.70 2.01
N GLU A 24 -6.97 9.96 2.65
CA GLU A 24 -7.18 9.58 4.06
C GLU A 24 -7.32 8.06 4.23
N VAL A 25 -8.05 7.41 3.32
CA VAL A 25 -8.18 5.93 3.32
C VAL A 25 -6.82 5.28 3.08
N ALA A 26 -6.05 5.81 2.13
CA ALA A 26 -4.70 5.36 1.85
C ALA A 26 -3.78 5.53 3.06
N LEU A 27 -3.83 6.68 3.75
CA LEU A 27 -3.10 6.90 5.00
C LEU A 27 -3.45 5.87 6.08
N GLU A 28 -4.73 5.52 6.22
CA GLU A 28 -5.15 4.48 7.18
C GLU A 28 -4.54 3.11 6.82
N TRP A 29 -4.54 2.75 5.53
CA TRP A 29 -3.89 1.54 5.05
C TRP A 29 -2.39 1.53 5.33
N ILE A 30 -1.69 2.63 5.06
CA ILE A 30 -0.26 2.76 5.39
C ILE A 30 -0.02 2.51 6.88
N ARG A 31 -0.81 3.14 7.77
CA ARG A 31 -0.70 2.92 9.22
C ARG A 31 -0.99 1.48 9.64
N ARG A 32 -1.83 0.75 8.91
CA ARG A 32 -2.09 -0.68 9.18
C ARG A 32 -0.90 -1.54 8.75
N ILE A 33 -0.29 -1.23 7.61
CA ILE A 33 0.90 -1.93 7.09
C ILE A 33 2.08 -1.71 8.04
N GLU A 34 2.34 -0.48 8.48
CA GLU A 34 3.44 -0.15 9.40
C GLU A 34 3.35 -0.85 10.76
N ARG A 35 2.11 -1.05 11.26
CA ARG A 35 1.86 -1.73 12.54
C ARG A 35 1.88 -3.26 12.43
N SER A 36 1.93 -3.80 11.21
CA SER A 36 1.86 -5.23 11.00
C SER A 36 3.24 -5.89 11.02
N PRO A 37 3.35 -7.16 11.42
CA PRO A 37 4.61 -7.90 11.33
C PRO A 37 5.20 -7.86 9.93
N ARG A 38 6.53 -7.82 9.83
CA ARG A 38 7.23 -7.85 8.55
C ARG A 38 6.82 -9.10 7.76
N GLY A 39 6.50 -8.92 6.48
CA GLY A 39 6.00 -9.99 5.62
C GLY A 39 4.48 -10.20 5.65
N SER A 40 3.72 -9.41 6.42
CA SER A 40 2.25 -9.48 6.41
C SER A 40 1.63 -8.96 5.12
N TYR A 41 2.36 -8.12 4.40
CA TYR A 41 1.92 -7.49 3.16
C TYR A 41 3.01 -7.56 2.10
N VAL A 42 2.59 -7.76 0.86
CA VAL A 42 3.46 -7.78 -0.33
C VAL A 42 2.84 -6.92 -1.42
N THR A 43 3.69 -6.38 -2.30
CA THR A 43 3.26 -5.72 -3.53
C THR A 43 4.09 -6.25 -4.69
N SER A 44 3.65 -6.02 -5.92
CA SER A 44 4.35 -6.49 -7.11
C SER A 44 5.36 -5.45 -7.58
N SER A 45 6.61 -5.87 -7.78
CA SER A 45 7.64 -5.01 -8.38
C SER A 45 7.26 -4.50 -9.77
N LEU A 46 6.50 -5.28 -10.55
CA LEU A 46 5.99 -4.86 -11.86
C LEU A 46 5.12 -3.60 -11.74
N THR A 47 4.17 -3.59 -10.80
CA THR A 47 3.26 -2.46 -10.56
C THR A 47 4.00 -1.23 -10.03
N LEU A 48 5.12 -1.43 -9.31
CA LEU A 48 6.01 -0.34 -8.92
C LEU A 48 6.71 0.30 -10.13
N TYR A 49 7.20 -0.50 -11.08
CA TYR A 49 7.83 0.01 -12.30
C TYR A 49 6.87 0.77 -13.22
N GLU A 50 5.61 0.36 -13.28
CA GLU A 50 4.60 1.04 -14.10
C GLU A 50 4.14 2.38 -13.53
N ALA A 51 4.33 2.60 -12.21
CA ALA A 51 3.92 3.82 -11.53
C ALA A 51 5.01 4.92 -11.48
N LEU A 52 6.27 4.56 -11.77
CA LEU A 52 7.44 5.46 -11.80
C LEU A 52 7.62 6.07 -13.19
#